data_AF-A0A8J5MGF5-F1
#
_entry.id   AF-A0A8J5MGF5-F1
#
_cell.length_a   1.000
_cell.length_b   1.000
_cell.length_c   1.000
_cell.angle_alpha   90.00
_cell.angle_beta   90.00
_cell.angle_gamma   90.00
#
_symmetry.space_group_name_H-M   'P 1'
#
loop_
_entity.id
_entity.type
_entity.pdbx_description
1 polymer ?
#
loop_
_entity_poly.entity_id
_entity_poly.type
_entity_poly.pdbx_seq_one_letter_code
_entity_poly.pdbx_strand_id
1 'polypeptide(L)'
;MTLRRGPPRNAKSKKQRLSIDVAPPAQAAVNRFCYILDLGSASVWDYLDAHSAYNTLEACPDVFSRDFIDSVSLKAVENFAVEHQTHLGRHCECDWMRRLDFSYNTDDRCKGEAPFTVDKSLPILQMPGGPKHFLDALLLTKKLMQPFEAAERNRDATFEPMLCPLVTNENCNLSTMAAVTRAMNDISPGAGSRFFYKFKLSPKPYYVDFLEEHWSGMDGSSCEYCDSLTDSDTRRELKKYADLTTREVERIHANCAKLYRPLKAALERDLGFVRFVRRPRRRSRRELSFIGKYKGLVAGVTEGGILCGLFLVNGFWPHE
;
A
#
# COMPACT_ATOMS: atom_id res chain seq x y z
N MET A 1 -27.37 -83.25 -55.73
CA MET A 1 -26.52 -83.37 -54.52
C MET A 1 -25.44 -82.31 -54.56
N THR A 2 -25.56 -81.28 -53.72
CA THR A 2 -24.47 -80.40 -53.27
C THR A 2 -25.03 -79.52 -52.14
N LEU A 3 -24.61 -79.79 -50.90
CA LEU A 3 -24.96 -79.03 -49.70
C LEU A 3 -23.95 -77.88 -49.54
N ARG A 4 -24.40 -76.62 -49.57
CA ARG A 4 -23.60 -75.45 -49.16
C ARG A 4 -24.04 -75.00 -47.77
N ARG A 5 -23.15 -75.16 -46.77
CA ARG A 5 -23.31 -74.66 -45.40
C ARG A 5 -22.84 -73.21 -45.30
N GLY A 6 -23.63 -72.38 -44.61
CA GLY A 6 -23.33 -70.98 -44.26
C GLY A 6 -22.31 -70.83 -43.11
N PRO A 7 -22.00 -69.57 -42.70
CA PRO A 7 -20.66 -69.13 -42.31
C PRO A 7 -20.42 -69.12 -40.78
N PRO A 8 -19.15 -69.11 -40.31
CA PRO A 8 -18.84 -68.78 -38.92
C PRO A 8 -18.55 -67.28 -38.71
N ARG A 9 -18.98 -66.83 -37.52
CA ARG A 9 -18.95 -65.48 -36.96
C ARG A 9 -17.52 -64.97 -36.73
N ASN A 10 -17.23 -63.74 -37.17
CA ASN A 10 -16.05 -63.00 -36.72
C ASN A 10 -16.44 -61.97 -35.64
N ALA A 11 -15.71 -62.03 -34.53
CA ALA A 11 -15.94 -61.28 -33.30
C ALA A 11 -15.74 -59.77 -33.49
N LYS A 12 -16.58 -58.98 -32.81
CA LYS A 12 -16.47 -57.51 -32.73
C LYS A 12 -15.23 -57.11 -31.94
N SER A 13 -14.24 -56.51 -32.59
CA SER A 13 -13.19 -55.76 -31.88
C SER A 13 -13.71 -54.37 -31.52
N LYS A 14 -13.80 -54.09 -30.22
CA LYS A 14 -14.00 -52.73 -29.69
C LYS A 14 -12.74 -51.93 -30.00
N LYS A 15 -12.81 -50.94 -30.89
CA LYS A 15 -11.82 -49.86 -30.97
C LYS A 15 -11.88 -49.06 -29.66
N GLN A 16 -10.96 -49.33 -28.75
CA GLN A 16 -10.64 -48.41 -27.67
C GLN A 16 -10.10 -47.11 -28.29
N ARG A 17 -10.87 -46.02 -28.19
CA ARG A 17 -10.33 -44.67 -28.30
C ARG A 17 -9.39 -44.50 -27.11
N LEU A 18 -8.09 -44.55 -27.36
CA LEU A 18 -7.08 -43.99 -26.46
C LEU A 18 -7.22 -42.46 -26.54
N SER A 19 -8.12 -41.89 -25.74
CA SER A 19 -8.03 -40.50 -25.34
C SER A 19 -6.90 -40.40 -24.33
N ILE A 20 -5.68 -40.21 -24.84
CA ILE A 20 -4.55 -39.76 -24.04
C ILE A 20 -4.75 -38.25 -23.88
N ASP A 21 -5.65 -37.85 -22.97
CA ASP A 21 -5.59 -36.52 -22.37
C ASP A 21 -4.45 -36.54 -21.35
N VAL A 22 -3.22 -36.52 -21.85
CA VAL A 22 -2.10 -36.09 -21.03
C VAL A 22 -2.21 -34.58 -20.97
N ALA A 23 -2.94 -34.11 -19.96
CA ALA A 23 -2.77 -32.73 -19.51
C ALA A 23 -1.26 -32.54 -19.31
N PRO A 24 -0.62 -31.60 -20.03
CA PRO A 24 0.79 -31.34 -19.81
C PRO A 24 0.96 -31.04 -18.32
N PRO A 25 2.06 -31.50 -17.69
CA PRO A 25 2.32 -31.17 -16.30
C PRO A 25 2.18 -29.65 -16.14
N ALA A 26 1.53 -29.19 -15.07
CA ALA A 26 1.18 -27.78 -14.88
C ALA A 26 2.37 -26.84 -15.17
N GLN A 27 3.59 -27.28 -14.84
CA GLN A 27 4.84 -26.59 -15.15
C GLN A 27 5.09 -26.38 -16.65
N ALA A 28 4.79 -27.35 -17.51
CA ALA A 28 4.93 -27.22 -18.96
C ALA A 28 3.85 -26.29 -19.57
N ALA A 29 2.67 -26.22 -18.97
CA ALA A 29 1.64 -25.26 -19.37
C ALA A 29 1.99 -23.83 -18.96
N VAL A 30 2.50 -23.64 -17.73
CA VAL A 30 3.03 -22.37 -17.23
C VAL A 30 4.20 -21.90 -18.10
N ASN A 31 5.18 -22.77 -18.36
CA ASN A 31 6.33 -22.41 -19.19
C ASN A 31 5.92 -22.02 -20.62
N ARG A 32 4.91 -22.68 -21.21
CA ARG A 32 4.37 -22.31 -22.53
C ARG A 32 3.61 -21.00 -22.49
N PHE A 33 2.81 -20.75 -21.46
CA PHE A 33 2.08 -19.49 -21.28
C PHE A 33 3.05 -18.32 -21.09
N CYS A 34 4.08 -18.49 -20.25
CA CYS A 34 5.10 -17.46 -20.04
C CYS A 34 5.93 -17.23 -21.30
N TYR A 35 6.24 -18.28 -22.06
CA TYR A 35 6.89 -18.14 -23.37
C TYR A 35 6.01 -17.36 -24.37
N ILE A 36 4.69 -17.54 -24.31
CA ILE A 36 3.72 -16.73 -25.08
C ILE A 36 3.68 -15.28 -24.58
N LEU A 37 3.81 -15.02 -23.27
CA LEU A 37 3.84 -13.65 -22.74
C LEU A 37 5.17 -12.93 -23.03
N ASP A 38 6.28 -13.66 -23.06
CA ASP A 38 7.63 -13.15 -23.32
C ASP A 38 7.85 -12.88 -24.83
N LEU A 39 7.34 -13.77 -25.71
CA LEU A 39 7.48 -13.65 -27.16
C LEU A 39 6.27 -13.05 -27.88
N GLY A 40 5.08 -13.17 -27.31
CA GLY A 40 3.79 -12.83 -27.92
C GLY A 40 3.32 -11.43 -27.56
N SER A 41 4.08 -10.44 -28.02
CA SER A 41 3.76 -9.02 -28.11
C SER A 41 3.72 -8.22 -26.80
N ALA A 42 4.53 -7.16 -26.77
CA ALA A 42 4.40 -6.04 -25.82
C ALA A 42 2.95 -5.56 -25.64
N SER A 43 2.10 -5.78 -26.65
CA SER A 43 0.69 -5.43 -26.64
C SER A 43 -0.15 -6.13 -25.58
N VAL A 44 0.18 -7.34 -25.11
CA VAL A 44 -0.59 -7.99 -24.04
C VAL A 44 -0.47 -7.21 -22.74
N TRP A 45 0.75 -6.76 -22.43
CA TRP A 45 1.06 -6.00 -21.22
C TRP A 45 0.44 -4.59 -21.25
N ASP A 46 0.15 -4.05 -22.43
CA ASP A 46 -0.59 -2.79 -22.57
C ASP A 46 -2.04 -2.88 -22.07
N TYR A 47 -2.63 -4.08 -22.02
CA TYR A 47 -4.00 -4.30 -21.54
C TYR A 47 -4.10 -4.73 -20.08
N LEU A 48 -2.98 -5.05 -19.43
CA LEU A 48 -3.01 -5.45 -18.03
C LEU A 48 -3.04 -4.21 -17.11
N ASP A 49 -3.98 -4.25 -16.17
CA ASP A 49 -3.93 -3.36 -15.01
C ASP A 49 -2.72 -3.68 -14.12
N ALA A 50 -2.40 -2.77 -13.21
CA ALA A 50 -1.23 -2.89 -12.37
C ALA A 50 -1.23 -4.15 -11.47
N HIS A 51 -2.40 -4.59 -11.02
CA HIS A 51 -2.55 -5.75 -10.14
C HIS A 51 -2.41 -7.06 -10.92
N SER A 52 -3.00 -7.12 -12.10
CA SER A 52 -2.90 -8.24 -13.04
C SER A 52 -1.46 -8.45 -13.52
N ALA A 53 -0.75 -7.35 -13.83
CA ALA A 53 0.68 -7.41 -14.15
C ALA A 53 1.49 -7.96 -12.96
N TYR A 54 1.29 -7.40 -11.76
CA TYR A 54 1.95 -7.88 -10.54
C TYR A 54 1.71 -9.37 -10.28
N ASN A 55 0.46 -9.83 -10.30
CA ASN A 55 0.11 -11.24 -10.07
C ASN A 55 0.76 -12.18 -11.09
N THR A 56 0.90 -11.72 -12.34
CA THR A 56 1.55 -12.51 -13.40
C THR A 56 3.06 -12.66 -13.14
N LEU A 57 3.72 -11.58 -12.70
CA LEU A 57 5.13 -11.60 -12.34
C LEU A 57 5.40 -12.48 -11.10
N GLU A 58 4.56 -12.35 -10.06
CA GLU A 58 4.66 -13.15 -8.84
C GLU A 58 4.39 -14.65 -9.07
N ALA A 59 3.50 -14.99 -10.00
CA ALA A 59 3.22 -16.38 -10.33
C ALA A 59 4.40 -17.08 -11.04
N CYS A 60 5.32 -16.31 -11.62
CA CYS A 60 6.39 -16.81 -12.50
C CYS A 60 7.75 -16.13 -12.23
N PRO A 61 8.28 -16.17 -11.00
CA PRO A 61 9.41 -15.34 -10.57
C PRO A 61 10.73 -15.65 -11.30
N ASP A 62 10.94 -16.91 -11.69
CA ASP A 62 12.20 -17.36 -12.32
C ASP A 62 12.13 -17.43 -13.85
N VAL A 63 10.98 -17.07 -14.43
CA VAL A 63 10.74 -17.28 -15.87
C VAL A 63 11.17 -16.08 -16.70
N PHE A 64 11.00 -14.87 -16.17
CA PHE A 64 11.25 -13.64 -16.90
C PHE A 64 12.63 -13.07 -16.56
N SER A 65 13.27 -12.46 -17.56
CA SER A 65 14.50 -11.71 -17.33
C SER A 65 14.22 -10.47 -16.47
N ARG A 66 15.22 -9.97 -15.74
CA ARG A 66 15.06 -8.75 -14.93
C ARG A 66 14.65 -7.55 -15.76
N ASP A 67 15.27 -7.35 -16.92
CA ASP A 67 14.96 -6.24 -17.82
C ASP A 67 13.50 -6.27 -18.29
N PHE A 68 12.97 -7.48 -18.51
CA PHE A 68 11.55 -7.67 -18.82
C PHE A 68 10.66 -7.34 -17.63
N ILE A 69 10.98 -7.85 -16.44
CA ILE A 69 10.24 -7.56 -15.19
C ILE A 69 10.19 -6.06 -14.94
N ASP A 70 11.32 -5.36 -15.08
CA ASP A 70 11.41 -3.91 -14.88
C ASP A 70 10.60 -3.14 -15.92
N SER A 71 10.66 -3.55 -17.19
CA SER A 71 9.89 -2.93 -18.28
C SER A 71 8.38 -3.07 -18.06
N VAL A 72 7.92 -4.28 -17.73
CA VAL A 72 6.51 -4.57 -17.43
C VAL A 72 6.06 -3.82 -16.17
N SER A 73 6.90 -3.80 -15.13
CA SER A 73 6.58 -3.12 -13.88
C SER A 73 6.47 -1.61 -14.07
N LEU A 74 7.40 -1.00 -14.83
CA LEU A 74 7.30 0.41 -15.17
C LEU A 74 6.02 0.72 -15.95
N LYS A 75 5.66 -0.12 -16.92
CA LYS A 75 4.41 0.02 -17.66
C LYS A 75 3.18 -0.10 -16.75
N ALA A 76 3.18 -1.05 -15.82
CA ALA A 76 2.12 -1.21 -14.82
C ALA A 76 2.01 0.02 -13.90
N VAL A 77 3.13 0.63 -13.51
CA VAL A 77 3.18 1.89 -12.74
C VAL A 77 2.60 3.07 -13.54
N GLU A 78 2.87 3.13 -14.84
CA GLU A 78 2.23 4.12 -15.74
C GLU A 78 0.72 3.92 -15.85
N ASN A 79 0.29 2.67 -16.08
CA ASN A 79 -1.13 2.32 -16.16
C ASN A 79 -1.84 2.65 -14.84
N PHE A 80 -1.20 2.37 -13.71
CA PHE A 80 -1.70 2.75 -12.38
C PHE A 80 -1.96 4.25 -12.27
N ALA A 81 -1.02 5.09 -12.72
CA ALA A 81 -1.17 6.54 -12.67
C ALA A 81 -2.40 7.01 -13.44
N VAL A 82 -2.63 6.43 -14.63
CA VAL A 82 -3.79 6.74 -15.47
C VAL A 82 -5.10 6.22 -14.84
N GLU A 83 -5.14 4.95 -14.42
CA GLU A 83 -6.33 4.31 -13.83
C GLU A 83 -6.80 5.04 -12.56
N HIS A 84 -5.85 5.44 -11.72
CA HIS A 84 -6.12 6.09 -10.44
C HIS A 84 -6.11 7.63 -10.49
N GLN A 85 -6.02 8.21 -11.69
CA GLN A 85 -6.03 9.67 -11.89
C GLN A 85 -5.03 10.39 -10.98
N THR A 86 -3.81 9.86 -10.91
CA THR A 86 -2.76 10.30 -10.01
C THR A 86 -1.47 10.64 -10.75
N HIS A 87 -0.65 11.49 -10.15
CA HIS A 87 0.73 11.69 -10.58
C HIS A 87 1.67 10.94 -9.64
N LEU A 88 2.86 10.64 -10.13
CA LEU A 88 3.94 10.05 -9.34
C LEU A 88 5.21 10.86 -9.59
N GLY A 89 5.60 11.69 -8.63
CA GLY A 89 6.85 12.48 -8.66
C GLY A 89 6.73 13.90 -9.25
N ARG A 90 5.52 14.40 -9.50
CA ARG A 90 5.26 15.80 -9.89
C ARG A 90 5.01 16.74 -8.71
N HIS A 91 4.80 16.20 -7.51
CA HIS A 91 4.54 16.92 -6.27
C HIS A 91 3.28 17.80 -6.29
N CYS A 92 2.26 17.41 -7.04
CA CYS A 92 0.96 18.10 -7.07
C CYS A 92 -0.06 17.50 -6.10
N GLU A 93 -1.25 18.10 -5.99
CA GLU A 93 -2.31 17.68 -5.06
C GLU A 93 -2.74 16.20 -5.21
N CYS A 94 -2.88 15.71 -6.45
CA CYS A 94 -3.26 14.33 -6.72
C CYS A 94 -2.08 13.35 -6.66
N ASP A 95 -0.85 13.83 -6.40
CA ASP A 95 0.33 12.98 -6.38
C ASP A 95 0.35 12.06 -5.15
N TRP A 96 0.68 10.80 -5.38
CA TRP A 96 0.87 9.84 -4.28
C TRP A 96 2.27 9.94 -3.67
N MET A 97 3.22 10.57 -4.38
CA MET A 97 4.54 10.93 -3.87
C MET A 97 4.54 12.28 -3.16
N ARG A 98 4.17 12.25 -1.88
CA ARG A 98 4.00 13.45 -1.05
C ARG A 98 5.28 13.84 -0.31
N ARG A 99 5.32 15.07 0.21
CA ARG A 99 6.48 15.62 0.91
C ARG A 99 6.59 15.12 2.34
N LEU A 100 7.82 14.82 2.78
CA LEU A 100 8.10 14.31 4.13
C LEU A 100 7.97 15.36 5.25
N ASP A 101 7.92 16.64 4.90
CA ASP A 101 7.85 17.76 5.85
C ASP A 101 6.41 18.13 6.26
N PHE A 102 5.41 17.35 5.84
CA PHE A 102 3.99 17.60 6.10
C PHE A 102 3.47 18.92 5.49
N SER A 103 4.22 19.51 4.56
CA SER A 103 3.76 20.68 3.83
C SER A 103 2.73 20.30 2.77
N TYR A 104 1.76 21.19 2.59
CA TYR A 104 0.77 21.13 1.52
C TYR A 104 0.83 22.47 0.81
N ASN A 105 1.19 22.47 -0.47
CA ASN A 105 1.25 23.70 -1.24
C ASN A 105 -0.05 23.84 -2.04
N THR A 106 -0.86 24.84 -1.71
CA THR A 106 -2.13 25.13 -2.39
C THR A 106 -1.96 25.63 -3.82
N ASP A 107 -0.74 26.03 -4.18
CA ASP A 107 -0.38 26.47 -5.52
C ASP A 107 0.05 25.31 -6.42
N ASP A 108 0.34 24.14 -5.84
CA ASP A 108 0.58 22.87 -6.57
C ASP A 108 -0.75 22.19 -6.93
N ARG A 109 -1.75 22.98 -7.35
CA ARG A 109 -3.03 22.42 -7.81
C ARG A 109 -2.75 21.61 -9.05
N CYS A 110 -3.07 20.31 -8.98
CA CYS A 110 -3.21 19.56 -10.20
C CYS A 110 -4.35 20.18 -10.98
N LYS A 111 -4.09 20.67 -12.20
CA LYS A 111 -5.15 21.23 -13.04
C LYS A 111 -6.18 20.18 -13.48
N GLY A 112 -6.02 18.92 -13.06
CA GLY A 112 -6.87 17.80 -13.48
C GLY A 112 -6.75 17.49 -14.97
N GLU A 113 -5.90 18.22 -15.68
CA GLU A 113 -5.68 18.06 -17.10
C GLU A 113 -4.69 16.91 -17.30
N ALA A 114 -5.18 15.86 -17.94
CA ALA A 114 -4.37 14.79 -18.48
C ALA A 114 -3.15 15.35 -19.26
N PRO A 115 -2.02 14.64 -19.25
CA PRO A 115 -1.90 13.25 -18.82
C PRO A 115 -1.54 13.08 -17.34
N PHE A 116 -2.21 12.10 -16.70
CA PHE A 116 -1.73 11.44 -15.48
C PHE A 116 -0.52 10.58 -15.85
N THR A 117 0.58 10.74 -15.12
CA THR A 117 1.89 10.22 -15.53
C THR A 117 2.80 9.99 -14.34
N VAL A 118 3.85 9.24 -14.60
CA VAL A 118 4.98 8.98 -13.72
C VAL A 118 6.17 9.81 -14.20
N ASP A 119 6.88 10.46 -13.27
CA ASP A 119 8.19 11.02 -13.55
C ASP A 119 9.21 9.88 -13.70
N LYS A 120 9.55 9.56 -14.94
CA LYS A 120 10.51 8.49 -15.25
C LYS A 120 11.94 8.84 -14.82
N SER A 121 12.24 10.10 -14.53
CA SER A 121 13.57 10.51 -14.06
C SER A 121 13.85 10.13 -12.61
N LEU A 122 12.83 9.63 -11.88
CA LEU A 122 13.00 9.15 -10.51
C LEU A 122 14.10 8.07 -10.44
N PRO A 123 15.13 8.24 -9.58
CA PRO A 123 16.26 7.32 -9.50
C PRO A 123 15.87 5.85 -9.32
N ILE A 124 14.87 5.57 -8.48
CA ILE A 124 14.36 4.20 -8.27
C ILE A 124 13.89 3.55 -9.57
N LEU A 125 13.33 4.29 -10.53
CA LEU A 125 12.82 3.73 -11.78
C LEU A 125 13.94 3.46 -12.80
N GLN A 126 15.14 3.98 -12.55
CA GLN A 126 16.33 3.77 -13.38
C GLN A 126 17.24 2.66 -12.82
N MET A 127 16.96 2.17 -11.60
CA MET A 127 17.72 1.13 -10.94
C MET A 127 17.22 -0.27 -11.33
N PRO A 128 18.11 -1.27 -11.51
CA PRO A 128 17.69 -2.66 -11.72
C PRO A 128 16.81 -3.17 -10.57
N GLY A 129 15.64 -3.72 -10.88
CA GLY A 129 14.63 -4.17 -9.91
C GLY A 129 13.79 -3.05 -9.28
N GLY A 130 14.18 -1.80 -9.49
CA GLY A 130 13.54 -0.64 -8.86
C GLY A 130 12.09 -0.39 -9.32
N PRO A 131 11.75 -0.48 -10.63
CA PRO A 131 10.37 -0.42 -11.09
C PRO A 131 9.45 -1.45 -10.44
N LYS A 132 9.92 -2.70 -10.26
CA LYS A 132 9.15 -3.75 -9.56
C LYS A 132 8.93 -3.40 -8.10
N HIS A 133 9.98 -3.00 -7.38
CA HIS A 133 9.83 -2.57 -5.99
C HIS A 133 8.87 -1.38 -5.84
N PHE A 134 8.88 -0.45 -6.79
CA PHE A 134 7.97 0.68 -6.82
C PHE A 134 6.52 0.27 -7.07
N LEU A 135 6.28 -0.64 -8.02
CA LEU A 135 4.97 -1.26 -8.23
C LEU A 135 4.45 -1.96 -6.96
N ASP A 136 5.30 -2.72 -6.29
CA ASP A 136 4.93 -3.44 -5.06
C ASP A 136 4.50 -2.47 -3.96
N ALA A 137 5.27 -1.39 -3.77
CA ALA A 137 4.95 -0.33 -2.81
C ALA A 137 3.63 0.38 -3.15
N LEU A 138 3.35 0.63 -4.43
CA LEU A 138 2.09 1.24 -4.88
C LEU A 138 0.90 0.35 -4.57
N LEU A 139 0.97 -0.92 -4.94
CA LEU A 139 -0.12 -1.87 -4.72
C LEU A 139 -0.34 -2.13 -3.23
N LEU A 140 0.72 -2.17 -2.43
CA LEU A 140 0.62 -2.22 -0.99
C LEU A 140 -0.09 -0.98 -0.45
N THR A 141 0.30 0.22 -0.88
CA THR A 141 -0.33 1.48 -0.44
C THR A 141 -1.81 1.52 -0.81
N LYS A 142 -2.17 1.14 -2.05
CA LYS A 142 -3.56 1.00 -2.49
C LYS A 142 -4.34 0.05 -1.58
N LYS A 143 -3.76 -1.12 -1.26
CA LYS A 143 -4.37 -2.10 -0.35
C LYS A 143 -4.57 -1.56 1.08
N LEU A 144 -3.63 -0.76 1.59
CA LEU A 144 -3.74 -0.13 2.91
C LEU A 144 -4.87 0.92 2.96
N MET A 145 -5.18 1.56 1.82
CA MET A 145 -6.27 2.55 1.72
C MET A 145 -7.66 1.91 1.66
N GLN A 146 -7.80 0.74 1.02
CA GLN A 146 -9.10 0.10 0.75
C GLN A 146 -10.07 0.05 1.95
N PRO A 147 -9.65 -0.30 3.18
CA PRO A 147 -10.57 -0.32 4.33
C PRO A 147 -11.18 1.05 4.63
N PHE A 148 -10.45 2.14 4.38
CA PHE A 148 -10.90 3.50 4.67
C PHE A 148 -11.80 4.05 3.57
N GLU A 149 -11.55 3.70 2.31
CA GLU A 149 -12.46 4.00 1.18
C GLU A 149 -13.80 3.28 1.36
N ALA A 150 -13.78 2.00 1.75
CA ALA A 150 -15.00 1.24 2.01
C ALA A 150 -15.72 1.67 3.30
N ALA A 151 -14.97 2.19 4.28
CA ALA A 151 -15.51 2.69 5.54
C ALA A 151 -16.00 4.14 5.45
N GLU A 152 -16.07 4.76 4.26
CA GLU A 152 -16.65 6.09 4.05
C GLU A 152 -18.11 6.14 4.54
N ARG A 153 -18.28 6.40 5.84
CA ARG A 153 -19.35 7.24 6.34
C ARG A 153 -18.98 8.63 5.87
N ASN A 154 -19.69 9.13 4.87
CA ASN A 154 -19.52 10.46 4.29
C ASN A 154 -19.06 11.48 5.37
N ARG A 155 -17.76 11.85 5.38
CA ARG A 155 -17.13 13.07 5.97
C ARG A 155 -16.26 13.01 7.23
N ASP A 156 -15.95 11.86 7.84
CA ASP A 156 -15.24 11.92 9.14
C ASP A 156 -13.71 11.78 9.08
N ALA A 157 -13.15 10.59 8.81
CA ALA A 157 -11.70 10.43 8.69
C ALA A 157 -11.24 10.45 7.24
N THR A 158 -10.11 11.10 6.97
CA THR A 158 -9.53 11.17 5.62
C THR A 158 -8.08 10.77 5.68
N PHE A 159 -7.71 9.80 4.85
CA PHE A 159 -6.34 9.32 4.68
C PHE A 159 -5.91 9.54 3.24
N GLU A 160 -4.66 9.92 3.05
CA GLU A 160 -4.06 10.09 1.74
C GLU A 160 -2.83 9.20 1.57
N PRO A 161 -2.62 8.63 0.38
CA PRO A 161 -1.49 7.76 0.11
C PRO A 161 -0.18 8.54 0.22
N MET A 162 0.87 7.83 0.63
CA MET A 162 2.22 8.33 0.68
C MET A 162 3.19 7.28 0.14
N LEU A 163 3.95 7.67 -0.88
CA LEU A 163 5.13 6.96 -1.36
C LEU A 163 6.33 7.90 -1.41
N CYS A 164 7.50 7.42 -1.01
CA CYS A 164 8.74 8.15 -1.14
C CYS A 164 9.90 7.17 -1.29
N PRO A 165 10.45 7.02 -2.51
CA PRO A 165 11.68 6.28 -2.72
C PRO A 165 12.80 6.88 -1.87
N LEU A 166 13.40 6.07 -1.02
CA LEU A 166 14.52 6.48 -0.17
C LEU A 166 15.87 6.01 -0.73
N VAL A 167 15.84 5.00 -1.61
CA VAL A 167 17.03 4.51 -2.29
C VAL A 167 17.30 5.27 -3.58
N THR A 168 18.59 5.47 -3.85
CA THR A 168 19.11 6.06 -5.09
C THR A 168 20.29 5.22 -5.58
N ASN A 169 20.83 5.57 -6.75
CA ASN A 169 22.06 4.96 -7.26
C ASN A 169 23.23 5.10 -6.27
N GLU A 170 23.28 6.19 -5.49
CA GLU A 170 24.31 6.42 -4.47
C GLU A 170 23.99 5.77 -3.11
N ASN A 171 22.74 5.34 -2.88
CA ASN A 171 22.29 4.81 -1.60
C ASN A 171 21.28 3.65 -1.79
N CYS A 172 21.79 2.42 -1.88
CA CYS A 172 20.99 1.24 -2.22
C CYS A 172 20.61 0.34 -1.02
N ASN A 173 21.07 0.64 0.19
CA ASN A 173 20.85 -0.25 1.35
C ASN A 173 20.27 0.51 2.56
N LEU A 174 19.06 0.11 2.97
CA LEU A 174 18.32 0.70 4.10
C LEU A 174 18.06 -0.29 5.24
N SER A 175 19.01 -1.18 5.50
CA SER A 175 18.91 -2.21 6.56
C SER A 175 18.96 -1.67 7.99
N THR A 176 19.30 -0.40 8.21
CA THR A 176 19.43 0.18 9.55
C THR A 176 18.62 1.46 9.73
N MET A 177 18.18 1.70 10.97
CA MET A 177 17.50 2.95 11.34
C MET A 177 18.33 4.19 10.98
N ALA A 178 19.65 4.12 11.13
CA ALA A 178 20.56 5.21 10.78
C ALA A 178 20.61 5.47 9.27
N ALA A 179 20.61 4.43 8.44
CA ALA A 179 20.56 4.56 6.98
C ALA A 179 19.23 5.19 6.53
N VAL A 180 18.10 4.70 7.05
CA VAL A 180 16.77 5.27 6.77
C VAL A 180 16.71 6.74 7.22
N THR A 181 17.24 7.04 8.41
CA THR A 181 17.28 8.41 8.94
C THR A 181 18.03 9.35 7.99
N ARG A 182 19.20 8.94 7.48
CA ARG A 182 20.00 9.74 6.55
C ARG A 182 19.26 9.93 5.23
N ALA A 183 18.79 8.84 4.61
CA ALA A 183 18.06 8.91 3.35
C ALA A 183 16.87 9.88 3.38
N MET A 184 16.07 9.83 4.44
CA MET A 184 14.95 10.76 4.61
C MET A 184 15.41 12.21 4.85
N ASN A 185 16.52 12.41 5.58
CA ASN A 185 17.08 13.74 5.83
C ASN A 185 17.70 14.37 4.57
N ASP A 186 18.25 13.56 3.66
CA ASP A 186 18.82 14.00 2.40
C ASP A 186 17.71 14.52 1.46
N ILE A 187 16.53 13.88 1.48
CA ILE A 187 15.34 14.33 0.74
C ILE A 187 14.72 15.58 1.37
N SER A 188 14.56 15.57 2.69
CA SER A 188 13.97 16.69 3.43
C SER A 188 14.69 16.87 4.77
N PRO A 189 15.42 17.98 4.97
CA PRO A 189 16.20 18.19 6.18
C PRO A 189 15.41 17.95 7.47
N GLY A 190 15.89 17.02 8.29
CA GLY A 190 15.30 16.66 9.58
C GLY A 190 14.11 15.70 9.53
N ALA A 191 13.64 15.29 8.35
CA ALA A 191 12.52 14.36 8.21
C ALA A 191 12.79 12.99 8.82
N GLY A 192 13.97 12.41 8.59
CA GLY A 192 14.35 11.11 9.16
C GLY A 192 14.51 11.17 10.67
N SER A 193 15.18 12.22 11.17
CA SER A 193 15.32 12.42 12.63
C SER A 193 13.96 12.57 13.31
N ARG A 194 13.00 13.19 12.62
CA ARG A 194 11.61 13.30 13.08
C ARG A 194 10.88 11.95 13.03
N PHE A 195 11.05 11.19 11.97
CA PHE A 195 10.38 9.91 11.76
C PHE A 195 10.63 8.93 12.91
N PHE A 196 11.86 8.91 13.43
CA PHE A 196 12.23 8.08 14.58
C PHE A 196 12.14 8.77 15.95
N TYR A 197 11.65 10.01 16.00
CA TYR A 197 11.51 10.73 17.27
C TYR A 197 10.36 10.17 18.12
N LYS A 198 10.62 9.90 19.40
CA LYS A 198 9.58 9.49 20.36
C LYS A 198 8.79 10.70 20.84
N PHE A 199 7.58 10.88 20.30
CA PHE A 199 6.70 11.96 20.71
C PHE A 199 6.01 11.65 22.05
N LYS A 200 5.96 12.63 22.95
CA LYS A 200 5.06 12.57 24.12
C LYS A 200 3.63 12.84 23.68
N LEU A 201 2.70 11.95 24.03
CA LEU A 201 1.27 12.16 23.78
C LEU A 201 0.78 13.40 24.51
N SER A 202 -0.17 14.11 23.90
CA SER A 202 -0.78 15.26 24.55
C SER A 202 -1.66 14.77 25.71
N PRO A 203 -1.53 15.35 26.92
CA PRO A 203 -2.43 15.03 28.02
C PRO A 203 -3.84 15.60 27.83
N LYS A 204 -4.11 16.37 26.76
CA LYS A 204 -5.46 16.92 26.45
C LYS A 204 -6.20 16.05 25.42
N PRO A 205 -7.50 15.79 25.61
CA PRO A 205 -8.30 15.00 24.69
C PRO A 205 -8.51 15.81 23.41
N TYR A 206 -8.59 15.13 22.28
CA TYR A 206 -9.22 15.69 21.10
C TYR A 206 -10.68 15.22 21.08
N TYR A 207 -11.58 16.08 20.64
CA TYR A 207 -12.99 15.73 20.34
C TYR A 207 -13.12 14.79 19.13
N VAL A 208 -12.00 14.36 18.58
CA VAL A 208 -11.87 13.56 17.36
C VAL A 208 -11.03 12.34 17.72
N ASP A 209 -11.49 11.17 17.29
CA ASP A 209 -10.79 9.89 17.41
C ASP A 209 -9.68 9.84 16.34
N PHE A 210 -8.42 10.01 16.76
CA PHE A 210 -7.29 9.88 15.85
C PHE A 210 -6.54 8.57 16.09
N LEU A 211 -5.90 8.08 15.03
CA LEU A 211 -4.99 6.94 15.08
C LEU A 211 -3.83 7.15 16.09
N GLU A 212 -3.45 8.41 16.36
CA GLU A 212 -2.34 8.75 17.26
C GLU A 212 -2.53 8.18 18.66
N GLU A 213 -3.74 8.31 19.22
CA GLU A 213 -4.07 7.90 20.59
C GLU A 213 -3.99 6.37 20.75
N HIS A 214 -4.30 5.62 19.69
CA HIS A 214 -4.28 4.16 19.71
C HIS A 214 -2.89 3.59 19.41
N TRP A 215 -2.10 4.25 18.55
CA TRP A 215 -0.94 3.66 17.88
C TRP A 215 0.04 2.91 18.80
N SER A 216 0.46 3.55 19.89
CA SER A 216 1.45 2.99 20.82
C SER A 216 0.89 1.88 21.69
N GLY A 217 -0.41 1.90 22.01
CA GLY A 217 -1.06 0.94 22.89
C GLY A 217 -1.77 -0.21 22.17
N MET A 218 -1.78 -0.24 20.83
CA MET A 218 -2.33 -1.35 20.05
C MET A 218 -1.36 -2.54 20.05
N ASP A 219 -1.82 -3.69 20.54
CA ASP A 219 -1.09 -4.96 20.48
C ASP A 219 -2.04 -6.09 20.08
N GLY A 220 -1.96 -6.53 18.82
CA GLY A 220 -2.84 -7.56 18.27
C GLY A 220 -4.33 -7.23 18.46
N SER A 221 -4.98 -7.92 19.40
CA SER A 221 -6.41 -7.76 19.68
C SER A 221 -6.75 -6.77 20.81
N SER A 222 -5.75 -6.17 21.47
CA SER A 222 -5.95 -5.20 22.56
C SER A 222 -5.57 -3.77 22.14
N CYS A 223 -6.06 -2.79 22.90
CA CYS A 223 -5.68 -1.39 22.75
C CYS A 223 -5.81 -0.67 24.09
N GLU A 224 -4.68 -0.30 24.69
CA GLU A 224 -4.65 0.39 25.99
C GLU A 224 -5.54 1.63 26.04
N TYR A 225 -5.61 2.39 24.94
CA TYR A 225 -6.48 3.55 24.85
C TYR A 225 -7.97 3.15 24.90
N CYS A 226 -8.39 2.14 24.13
CA CYS A 226 -9.76 1.64 24.18
C CYS A 226 -10.12 1.08 25.56
N ASP A 227 -9.20 0.37 26.20
CA ASP A 227 -9.38 -0.23 27.53
C ASP A 227 -9.50 0.87 28.62
N SER A 228 -8.77 1.98 28.46
CA SER A 228 -8.86 3.12 29.39
C SER A 228 -10.20 3.87 29.32
N LEU A 229 -10.98 3.69 28.25
CA LEU A 229 -12.30 4.33 28.09
C LEU A 229 -13.43 3.54 28.77
N THR A 230 -13.23 2.24 29.01
CA THR A 230 -14.23 1.36 29.65
C THR A 230 -14.09 1.29 31.16
N ASP A 231 -12.89 1.52 31.71
CA ASP A 231 -12.67 1.51 33.14
C ASP A 231 -13.24 2.78 33.82
N SER A 232 -14.25 2.60 34.66
CA SER A 232 -14.98 3.68 35.35
C SER A 232 -14.11 4.47 36.32
N ASP A 233 -13.09 3.83 36.91
CA ASP A 233 -12.19 4.50 37.86
C ASP A 233 -11.17 5.37 37.11
N THR A 234 -10.58 4.82 36.04
CA THR A 234 -9.67 5.56 35.14
C THR A 234 -10.38 6.71 34.41
N ARG A 235 -11.67 6.55 34.05
CA ARG A 235 -12.51 7.59 33.42
C ARG A 235 -12.80 8.78 34.35
N ARG A 236 -12.84 8.55 35.67
CA ARG A 236 -13.02 9.61 36.68
C ARG A 236 -11.74 10.39 36.96
N GLU A 237 -10.59 9.71 37.01
CA GLU A 237 -9.28 10.36 37.19
C GLU A 237 -8.87 11.17 35.95
N LEU A 238 -9.14 10.62 34.76
CA LEU A 238 -9.06 11.34 33.52
C LEU A 238 -10.34 12.16 33.31
N LYS A 239 -10.47 13.30 34.02
CA LYS A 239 -11.41 14.40 33.69
C LYS A 239 -11.43 14.77 32.18
N LYS A 240 -10.41 14.29 31.47
CA LYS A 240 -10.17 14.23 30.03
C LYS A 240 -11.29 13.59 29.18
N TYR A 241 -12.12 12.68 29.70
CA TYR A 241 -13.12 11.93 28.88
C TYR A 241 -14.52 11.83 29.51
N ALA A 242 -14.80 12.67 30.51
CA ALA A 242 -16.07 12.67 31.23
C ALA A 242 -17.29 12.98 30.33
N ASP A 243 -17.05 13.57 29.16
CA ASP A 243 -18.10 14.04 28.24
C ASP A 243 -18.48 13.04 27.13
N LEU A 244 -17.76 11.92 27.00
CA LEU A 244 -18.10 10.93 25.95
C LEU A 244 -19.37 10.14 26.34
N THR A 245 -20.26 9.90 25.40
CA THR A 245 -21.41 8.98 25.59
C THR A 245 -20.98 7.52 25.41
N THR A 246 -21.77 6.56 25.90
CA THR A 246 -21.51 5.12 25.66
C THR A 246 -21.43 4.81 24.16
N ARG A 247 -22.32 5.42 23.36
CA ARG A 247 -22.35 5.26 21.90
C ARG A 247 -21.07 5.75 21.22
N GLU A 248 -20.50 6.85 21.72
CA GLU A 248 -19.23 7.40 21.23
C GLU A 248 -18.06 6.47 21.56
N VAL A 249 -18.02 5.91 22.77
CA VAL A 249 -17.00 4.92 23.17
C VAL A 249 -17.10 3.66 22.29
N GLU A 250 -18.30 3.13 22.05
CA GLU A 250 -18.52 1.99 21.16
C GLU A 250 -18.03 2.26 19.72
N ARG A 251 -18.16 3.50 19.23
CA ARG A 251 -17.64 3.89 17.91
C ARG A 251 -16.13 3.93 17.87
N ILE A 252 -15.50 4.53 18.88
CA ILE A 252 -14.04 4.54 19.01
C ILE A 252 -13.50 3.10 19.01
N HIS A 253 -14.14 2.22 19.78
CA HIS A 253 -13.80 0.79 19.80
C HIS A 253 -13.96 0.13 18.44
N ALA A 254 -15.06 0.43 17.73
CA ALA A 254 -15.32 -0.11 16.40
C ALA A 254 -14.28 0.37 15.37
N ASN A 255 -13.91 1.66 15.38
CA ASN A 255 -12.87 2.21 14.52
C ASN A 255 -11.52 1.54 14.79
N CYS A 256 -11.14 1.43 16.06
CA CYS A 256 -9.91 0.76 16.46
C CYS A 256 -9.88 -0.70 15.99
N ALA A 257 -10.97 -1.43 16.20
CA ALA A 257 -11.11 -2.84 15.81
C ALA A 257 -11.08 -3.07 14.31
N LYS A 258 -11.80 -2.26 13.54
CA LYS A 258 -12.03 -2.49 12.12
C LYS A 258 -11.01 -1.84 11.21
N LEU A 259 -10.37 -0.76 11.67
CA LEU A 259 -9.52 0.09 10.83
C LEU A 259 -8.09 0.20 11.36
N TYR A 260 -7.93 0.68 12.59
CA TYR A 260 -6.59 1.04 13.10
C TYR A 260 -5.72 -0.17 13.42
N ARG A 261 -6.26 -1.19 14.10
CA ARG A 261 -5.53 -2.43 14.40
C ARG A 261 -5.16 -3.19 13.13
N PRO A 262 -6.10 -3.42 12.18
CA PRO A 262 -5.75 -4.05 10.89
C PRO A 262 -4.71 -3.26 10.10
N LEU A 263 -4.79 -1.92 10.09
CA LEU A 263 -3.78 -1.08 9.43
C LEU A 263 -2.39 -1.27 10.03
N LYS A 264 -2.28 -1.19 11.37
CA LYS A 264 -0.99 -1.40 12.06
C LYS A 264 -0.43 -2.79 11.77
N ALA A 265 -1.25 -3.82 11.88
CA ALA A 265 -0.85 -5.20 11.61
C ALA A 265 -0.40 -5.40 10.15
N ALA A 266 -1.10 -4.80 9.18
CA ALA A 266 -0.71 -4.88 7.78
C ALA A 266 0.64 -4.19 7.51
N LEU A 267 0.85 -3.00 8.07
CA LEU A 267 2.13 -2.29 7.97
C LEU A 267 3.26 -3.08 8.62
N GLU A 268 3.08 -3.60 9.84
CA GLU A 268 4.11 -4.35 10.57
C GLU A 268 4.43 -5.72 9.94
N ARG A 269 3.49 -6.29 9.19
CA ARG A 269 3.73 -7.52 8.41
C ARG A 269 4.62 -7.27 7.20
N ASP A 270 4.33 -6.22 6.44
CA ASP A 270 4.90 -6.04 5.10
C ASP A 270 6.07 -5.02 5.06
N LEU A 271 6.27 -4.24 6.13
CA LEU A 271 7.25 -3.15 6.17
C LEU A 271 8.18 -3.19 7.37
N GLY A 272 9.42 -2.75 7.15
CA GLY A 272 10.38 -2.42 8.20
C GLY A 272 10.15 -1.02 8.77
N PHE A 273 10.71 -0.77 9.96
CA PHE A 273 10.77 0.57 10.57
C PHE A 273 9.41 1.29 10.72
N VAL A 274 8.32 0.55 10.90
CA VAL A 274 6.96 1.13 10.96
C VAL A 274 6.83 2.13 12.11
N ARG A 275 6.34 3.34 11.81
CA ARG A 275 6.13 4.41 12.77
C ARG A 275 4.86 5.20 12.49
N PHE A 276 4.26 5.71 13.57
CA PHE A 276 3.40 6.88 13.51
C PHE A 276 4.22 8.13 13.80
N VAL A 277 4.11 9.11 12.92
CA VAL A 277 4.82 10.38 12.98
C VAL A 277 3.82 11.52 13.04
N ARG A 278 3.91 12.31 14.11
CA ARG A 278 3.03 13.47 14.29
C ARG A 278 3.38 14.57 13.30
N ARG A 279 2.41 15.41 12.92
CA ARG A 279 2.74 16.70 12.31
C ARG A 279 3.66 17.55 13.24
N PRO A 280 4.59 18.35 12.70
CA PRO A 280 5.37 19.30 13.48
C PRO A 280 4.48 20.23 14.32
N ARG A 281 4.81 20.40 15.61
CA ARG A 281 4.28 21.52 16.42
C ARG A 281 5.02 22.78 15.99
N ARG A 282 4.29 23.87 15.74
CA ARG A 282 4.82 25.17 15.28
C ARG A 282 6.18 25.50 15.93
N ARG A 283 7.23 25.68 15.12
CA ARG A 283 8.47 26.33 15.55
C ARG A 283 8.48 27.74 14.94
N SER A 284 8.18 28.73 15.77
CA SER A 284 8.26 30.18 15.49
C SER A 284 7.06 30.87 14.83
N ARG A 285 6.84 32.13 15.25
CA ARG A 285 5.85 33.09 14.71
C ARG A 285 6.15 33.54 13.27
N ARG A 286 7.35 33.27 12.74
CA ARG A 286 7.75 33.66 11.37
C ARG A 286 7.22 32.70 10.31
N GLU A 287 6.73 31.54 10.73
CA GLU A 287 6.27 30.44 9.89
C GLU A 287 4.74 30.25 10.06
N LEU A 288 3.99 31.33 9.84
CA LEU A 288 2.52 31.35 9.90
C LEU A 288 1.84 30.53 8.79
N SER A 289 2.60 30.02 7.81
CA SER A 289 2.10 29.23 6.68
C SER A 289 1.85 27.74 7.01
N PHE A 290 2.28 27.22 8.17
CA PHE A 290 2.12 25.80 8.52
C PHE A 290 0.71 25.42 9.02
N ILE A 291 -0.33 25.84 8.31
CA ILE A 291 -1.65 25.19 8.38
C ILE A 291 -1.64 24.05 7.36
N GLY A 292 -0.86 23.01 7.65
CA GLY A 292 -0.78 21.83 6.80
C GLY A 292 -2.08 21.00 6.84
N LYS A 293 -2.45 20.47 5.67
CA LYS A 293 -3.54 19.50 5.47
C LYS A 293 -3.33 18.26 6.36
N TYR A 294 -2.10 17.76 6.41
CA TYR A 294 -1.73 16.54 7.12
C TYR A 294 -1.56 16.74 8.64
N LYS A 295 -2.12 15.81 9.42
CA LYS A 295 -2.09 15.77 10.89
C LYS A 295 -1.13 14.71 11.44
N GLY A 296 -0.90 13.66 10.68
CA GLY A 296 0.01 12.57 11.03
C GLY A 296 0.38 11.76 9.81
N LEU A 297 1.42 10.94 9.93
CA LEU A 297 1.86 9.98 8.93
C LEU A 297 2.00 8.65 9.62
N VAL A 298 1.43 7.61 9.05
CA VAL A 298 1.69 6.23 9.45
C VAL A 298 2.35 5.53 8.27
N ALA A 299 3.60 5.10 8.44
CA ALA A 299 4.38 4.56 7.34
C ALA A 299 5.48 3.62 7.83
N GLY A 300 5.95 2.80 6.91
CA GLY A 300 7.13 1.96 7.05
C GLY A 300 7.92 1.95 5.75
N VAL A 301 9.04 1.24 5.74
CA VAL A 301 9.95 1.14 4.59
C VAL A 301 9.90 -0.28 4.05
N THR A 302 9.66 -0.42 2.74
CA THR A 302 9.71 -1.71 2.04
C THR A 302 11.14 -2.25 1.98
N GLU A 303 11.31 -3.53 1.69
CA GLU A 303 12.63 -4.12 1.45
C GLU A 303 13.37 -3.42 0.29
N GLY A 304 12.62 -3.05 -0.76
CA GLY A 304 13.12 -2.25 -1.90
C GLY A 304 13.41 -0.79 -1.58
N GLY A 305 13.32 -0.38 -0.30
CA GLY A 305 13.77 0.93 0.16
C GLY A 305 12.84 2.08 -0.18
N ILE A 306 11.53 1.83 -0.19
CA ILE A 306 10.51 2.85 -0.43
C ILE A 306 9.74 3.06 0.88
N LEU A 307 9.69 4.30 1.36
CA LEU A 307 8.78 4.67 2.44
C LEU A 307 7.37 4.68 1.87
N CYS A 308 6.48 3.87 2.42
CA CYS A 308 5.07 3.88 2.02
C CYS A 308 4.13 3.81 3.22
N GLY A 309 2.93 4.37 3.04
CA GLY A 309 1.93 4.42 4.09
C GLY A 309 0.85 5.47 3.80
N LEU A 310 0.27 6.02 4.87
CA LEU A 310 -0.87 6.92 4.78
C LEU A 310 -0.63 8.19 5.60
N PHE A 311 -0.86 9.35 4.99
CA PHE A 311 -1.08 10.58 5.74
C PHE A 311 -2.49 10.61 6.29
N LEU A 312 -2.61 10.96 7.57
CA LEU A 312 -3.85 11.30 8.23
C LEU A 312 -4.16 12.78 7.94
N VAL A 313 -5.27 13.07 7.28
CA VAL A 313 -5.78 14.43 7.04
C VAL A 313 -6.83 14.82 8.08
N ASN A 314 -7.72 13.91 8.41
CA ASN A 314 -8.74 14.09 9.46
C ASN A 314 -8.99 12.78 10.22
N GLY A 315 -9.37 12.87 11.50
CA GLY A 315 -9.74 11.71 12.33
C GLY A 315 -11.24 11.48 12.37
N PHE A 316 -11.69 10.39 12.97
CA PHE A 316 -13.12 10.08 13.05
C PHE A 316 -13.82 10.96 14.08
N TRP A 317 -14.98 11.51 13.73
CA TRP A 317 -15.81 12.24 14.68
C TRP A 317 -16.68 11.25 15.45
N PRO A 318 -16.57 11.17 16.79
CA PRO A 318 -17.36 10.23 17.55
C PRO A 318 -18.82 10.71 17.74
N HIS A 319 -19.07 12.02 17.66
CA HIS A 319 -20.23 12.75 18.23
C HIS A 319 -21.57 12.76 17.44
N GLU A 320 -21.73 11.99 16.34
CA GLU A 320 -23.02 11.94 15.59
C GLU A 320 -24.02 10.87 16.08
#